data_AF-A0A345PP94-F1
#
_entry.id   AF-A0A345PP94-F1
#
_cell.length_a   1.000
_cell.length_b   1.000
_cell.length_c   1.000
_cell.angle_alpha   90.00
_cell.angle_beta   90.00
_cell.angle_gamma   90.00
#
_symmetry.space_group_name_H-M   'P 1'
#
loop_
_entity.id
_entity.type
_entity.pdbx_description
1 polymer ?
#
loop_
_entity_poly.entity_id
_entity_poly.type
_entity_poly.pdbx_seq_one_letter_code
_entity_poly.pdbx_strand_id
1 'polypeptide(L)'
;MQEVDPEDLANLQIFYFVFGHCDVCPGNLLLTKHKGKTSLVAIDNESIRYMQHAQYGALPFTRRAYSHQLHTNDRDKPFPFNEAIAIKAHPSKVLKEKFGALFSESFYKSIKKWKSLRYILYQNAIWLQDGRYTAWPCAKYCAEKTKKALEKLNLSTLKEIFSLAIAQKEVGFVTNAYLNAILARRDQVLAYYAKGIIEY
;
A
#
# COMPACT_ATOMS: atom_id res chain seq x y z
N MET A 1 -17.04 13.01 -16.91
CA MET A 1 -16.02 12.01 -16.53
C MET A 1 -16.58 10.60 -16.77
N GLN A 2 -16.95 10.30 -18.02
CA GLN A 2 -17.77 9.12 -18.41
C GLN A 2 -17.05 8.21 -19.43
N GLU A 3 -15.74 8.38 -19.66
CA GLU A 3 -15.05 7.73 -20.79
C GLU A 3 -14.21 6.51 -20.42
N VAL A 4 -13.99 6.23 -19.12
CA VAL A 4 -13.18 5.10 -18.68
C VAL A 4 -14.11 3.95 -18.29
N ASP A 5 -13.83 2.77 -18.81
CA ASP A 5 -14.57 1.55 -18.46
C ASP A 5 -14.51 1.34 -16.93
N PRO A 6 -15.66 1.17 -16.24
CA PRO A 6 -15.69 0.86 -14.82
C PRO A 6 -14.82 -0.34 -14.44
N GLU A 7 -14.61 -1.30 -15.36
CA GLU A 7 -13.80 -2.48 -15.13
C GLU A 7 -12.32 -2.13 -15.08
N ASP A 8 -11.86 -1.26 -15.98
CA ASP A 8 -10.47 -0.81 -16.01
C ASP A 8 -10.13 -0.03 -14.73
N LEU A 9 -11.08 0.77 -14.22
CA LEU A 9 -10.92 1.47 -12.94
C LEU A 9 -10.89 0.51 -11.75
N ALA A 10 -11.78 -0.49 -11.71
CA ALA A 10 -11.79 -1.51 -10.66
C ALA A 10 -10.48 -2.33 -10.65
N ASN A 11 -10.02 -2.74 -11.83
CA ASN A 11 -8.76 -3.47 -12.00
C ASN A 11 -7.56 -2.66 -11.53
N LEU A 12 -7.52 -1.37 -11.84
CA LEU A 12 -6.48 -0.45 -11.37
C LEU A 12 -6.45 -0.36 -9.84
N GLN A 13 -7.60 -0.20 -9.20
CA GLN A 13 -7.71 -0.11 -7.74
C GLN A 13 -7.25 -1.40 -7.06
N ILE A 14 -7.65 -2.56 -7.61
CA ILE A 14 -7.19 -3.88 -7.15
C ILE A 14 -5.68 -4.02 -7.33
N PHE A 15 -5.14 -3.66 -8.50
CA PHE A 15 -3.71 -3.71 -8.78
C PHE A 15 -2.92 -2.89 -7.74
N TYR A 16 -3.31 -1.63 -7.52
CA TYR A 16 -2.64 -0.77 -6.57
C TYR A 16 -2.68 -1.33 -5.15
N PHE A 17 -3.81 -1.87 -4.71
CA PHE A 17 -3.91 -2.48 -3.39
C PHE A 17 -3.05 -3.75 -3.27
N VAL A 18 -3.15 -4.68 -4.23
CA VAL A 18 -2.47 -5.98 -4.18
C VAL A 18 -0.95 -5.80 -4.23
N PHE A 19 -0.43 -4.94 -5.10
CA PHE A 19 1.00 -4.73 -5.24
C PHE A 19 1.55 -3.69 -4.27
N GLY A 20 0.73 -2.76 -3.79
CA GLY A 20 1.13 -1.82 -2.75
C GLY A 20 1.67 -0.53 -3.29
N HIS A 21 1.08 -0.09 -4.37
CA HIS A 21 1.32 1.24 -4.82
C HIS A 21 0.65 2.19 -3.83
N CYS A 22 1.40 3.07 -3.16
CA CYS A 22 0.87 3.97 -2.13
C CYS A 22 0.89 5.45 -2.55
N ASP A 23 1.38 5.75 -3.76
CA ASP A 23 1.47 7.09 -4.34
C ASP A 23 0.48 7.25 -5.50
N VAL A 24 -0.80 7.01 -5.21
CA VAL A 24 -1.86 7.06 -6.22
C VAL A 24 -2.34 8.49 -6.37
N CYS A 25 -2.07 9.09 -7.53
CA CYS A 25 -2.62 10.38 -7.91
C CYS A 25 -2.94 10.42 -9.42
N PRO A 26 -3.81 11.35 -9.87
CA PRO A 26 -4.09 11.51 -11.30
C PRO A 26 -2.84 11.81 -12.15
N GLY A 27 -1.78 12.38 -11.56
CA GLY A 27 -0.51 12.62 -12.24
C GLY A 27 0.22 11.34 -12.64
N ASN A 28 -0.06 10.22 -11.96
CA ASN A 28 0.55 8.91 -12.21
C ASN A 28 -0.34 8.02 -13.11
N LEU A 29 -1.28 8.62 -13.82
CA LEU A 29 -2.21 7.95 -14.74
C LEU A 29 -2.19 8.62 -16.11
N LEU A 30 -1.95 7.82 -17.14
CA LEU A 30 -2.16 8.23 -18.53
C LEU A 30 -3.48 7.69 -19.05
N LEU A 31 -4.14 8.49 -19.89
CA LEU A 31 -5.30 8.09 -20.65
C LEU A 31 -4.89 7.91 -22.11
N THR A 32 -5.16 6.73 -22.66
CA THR A 32 -4.99 6.47 -24.09
C THR A 32 -6.33 6.11 -24.72
N LYS A 33 -6.58 6.62 -25.93
CA LYS A 33 -7.78 6.30 -26.72
C LYS A 33 -7.35 5.57 -27.98
N HIS A 34 -7.85 4.36 -28.16
CA HIS A 34 -7.57 3.57 -29.35
C HIS A 34 -8.83 2.81 -29.79
N LYS A 35 -9.21 2.95 -31.07
CA LYS A 35 -10.42 2.34 -31.66
C LYS A 35 -11.69 2.59 -30.83
N GLY A 36 -11.86 3.80 -30.31
CA GLY A 36 -13.03 4.17 -29.50
C GLY A 36 -13.00 3.67 -28.05
N LYS A 37 -12.00 2.87 -27.63
CA LYS A 37 -11.80 2.48 -26.23
C LYS A 37 -10.81 3.42 -25.54
N THR A 38 -11.20 3.98 -24.39
CA THR A 38 -10.27 4.64 -23.47
C THR A 38 -9.67 3.61 -22.51
N SER A 39 -8.36 3.59 -22.36
CA SER A 39 -7.65 2.71 -21.40
C SER A 39 -6.84 3.54 -20.41
N LEU A 40 -6.73 3.03 -19.18
CA LEU A 40 -5.87 3.58 -18.14
C LEU A 40 -4.48 2.94 -18.21
N VAL A 41 -3.43 3.75 -18.11
CA VAL A 41 -2.05 3.27 -17.96
C VAL A 41 -1.48 3.84 -16.67
N ALA A 42 -1.16 2.95 -15.72
CA ALA A 42 -0.49 3.29 -14.47
C ALA A 42 1.02 3.48 -14.71
N ILE A 43 1.52 4.68 -14.43
CA ILE A 43 2.93 5.02 -14.54
C ILE A 43 3.49 5.38 -13.16
N ASP A 44 4.81 5.57 -13.07
CA ASP A 44 5.49 5.97 -11.82
C ASP A 44 5.15 5.07 -10.62
N ASN A 45 5.27 3.76 -10.83
CA ASN A 45 4.90 2.75 -9.83
C ASN A 45 5.98 2.54 -8.76
N GLU A 46 6.97 3.43 -8.62
CA GLU A 46 8.13 3.23 -7.74
C GLU A 46 7.71 2.96 -6.28
N SER A 47 6.60 3.57 -5.83
CA SER A 47 6.14 3.41 -4.45
C SER A 47 5.72 1.98 -4.07
N ILE A 48 5.58 1.07 -5.04
CA ILE A 48 5.42 -0.39 -4.83
C ILE A 48 6.57 -0.98 -4.01
N ARG A 49 7.75 -0.36 -4.05
CA ARG A 49 8.93 -0.79 -3.28
C ARG A 49 8.81 -0.58 -1.77
N TYR A 50 7.90 0.28 -1.32
CA TYR A 50 7.79 0.63 0.08
C TYR A 50 7.06 -0.48 0.86
N MET A 51 7.65 -0.87 1.98
CA MET A 51 6.99 -1.78 2.91
C MET A 51 5.75 -1.11 3.49
N GLN A 52 4.64 -1.85 3.47
CA GLN A 52 3.38 -1.38 4.01
C GLN A 52 2.54 -2.49 4.63
N HIS A 53 1.65 -2.08 5.53
CA HIS A 53 0.57 -2.90 6.05
C HIS A 53 -0.75 -2.20 5.76
N ALA A 54 -1.69 -2.92 5.15
CA ALA A 54 -2.99 -2.40 4.78
C ALA A 54 -4.07 -3.47 4.96
N GLN A 55 -5.26 -3.01 5.33
CA GLN A 55 -6.50 -3.78 5.23
C GLN A 55 -7.22 -3.34 3.96
N TYR A 56 -7.90 -4.25 3.27
CA TYR A 56 -8.64 -3.89 2.05
C TYR A 56 -9.68 -2.80 2.35
N GLY A 57 -9.62 -1.69 1.61
CA GLY A 57 -10.42 -0.48 1.84
C GLY A 57 -9.87 0.53 2.83
N ALA A 58 -8.80 0.20 3.56
CA ALA A 58 -8.10 1.12 4.45
C ALA A 58 -6.85 1.69 3.78
N LEU A 59 -6.44 2.90 4.19
CA LEU A 59 -5.16 3.46 3.77
C LEU A 59 -3.99 2.62 4.31
N PRO A 60 -2.89 2.49 3.56
CA PRO A 60 -1.74 1.77 4.03
C PRO A 60 -1.00 2.52 5.15
N PHE A 61 -0.52 1.77 6.13
CA PHE A 61 0.58 2.18 6.98
C PHE A 61 1.89 1.91 6.25
N THR A 62 2.66 2.97 5.98
CA THR A 62 3.95 2.89 5.27
C THR A 62 5.10 2.97 6.26
N ARG A 63 6.12 2.13 6.12
CA ARG A 63 7.30 2.19 6.98
C ARG A 63 8.09 3.45 6.66
N ARG A 64 8.37 4.31 7.66
CA ARG A 64 9.04 5.60 7.42
C ARG A 64 10.42 5.70 8.05
N ALA A 65 10.62 5.12 9.22
CA ALA A 65 11.94 5.08 9.84
C ALA A 65 12.08 3.83 10.71
N TYR A 66 13.33 3.41 10.93
CA TYR A 66 13.71 2.26 11.73
C TYR A 66 14.71 2.70 12.80
N SER A 67 14.58 2.17 14.00
CA SER A 67 15.58 2.35 15.05
C SER A 67 15.57 1.16 16.00
N HIS A 68 16.72 0.52 16.20
CA HIS A 68 16.89 -0.56 17.17
C HIS A 68 16.51 -0.13 18.60
N GLN A 69 16.63 1.15 18.92
CA GLN A 69 16.33 1.73 20.23
C GLN A 69 14.83 1.77 20.55
N LEU A 70 13.95 1.45 19.60
CA LEU A 70 12.51 1.33 19.86
C LEU A 70 12.15 0.05 20.64
N HIS A 71 12.97 -1.00 20.54
CA HIS A 71 12.81 -2.27 21.26
C HIS A 71 11.38 -2.85 21.29
N THR A 72 10.69 -2.84 20.15
CA THR A 72 9.33 -3.40 20.06
C THR A 72 9.39 -4.93 20.17
N ASN A 73 8.71 -5.51 21.15
CA ASN A 73 8.69 -6.96 21.39
C ASN A 73 7.53 -7.62 20.64
N ASP A 74 7.61 -7.58 19.30
CA ASP A 74 6.49 -7.88 18.40
C ASP A 74 6.91 -8.57 17.09
N ARG A 75 8.09 -9.18 17.06
CA ARG A 75 8.63 -9.86 15.86
C ARG A 75 7.66 -10.90 15.28
N ASP A 76 6.99 -11.67 16.15
CA ASP A 76 6.10 -12.77 15.77
C ASP A 76 4.61 -12.40 15.88
N LYS A 77 4.29 -11.13 16.16
CA LYS A 77 2.91 -10.66 16.31
C LYS A 77 2.39 -10.13 14.97
N PRO A 78 1.07 -10.20 14.69
CA PRO A 78 0.50 -9.53 13.53
C PRO A 78 0.58 -8.00 13.67
N PHE A 79 0.45 -7.29 12.55
CA PHE A 79 0.45 -5.83 12.54
C PHE A 79 -0.74 -5.26 13.35
N PRO A 80 -0.52 -4.41 14.36
CA PRO A 80 -1.55 -4.02 15.33
C PRO A 80 -2.38 -2.82 14.86
N PHE A 81 -3.22 -3.01 13.84
CA PHE A 81 -4.04 -1.92 13.26
C PHE A 81 -4.89 -1.15 14.27
N ASN A 82 -5.36 -1.83 15.32
CA ASN A 82 -6.17 -1.29 16.41
C ASN A 82 -5.39 -0.42 17.41
N GLU A 83 -4.05 -0.51 17.44
CA GLU A 83 -3.19 0.24 18.36
C GLU A 83 -2.69 1.57 17.76
N ALA A 84 -3.20 1.97 16.60
CA ALA A 84 -2.77 3.17 15.92
C ALA A 84 -3.08 4.45 16.72
N ILE A 85 -2.04 5.24 16.99
CA ILE A 85 -2.16 6.51 17.71
C ILE A 85 -2.38 7.64 16.69
N ALA A 86 -3.47 8.37 16.85
CA ALA A 86 -3.81 9.52 16.01
C ALA A 86 -3.15 10.81 16.52
N ILE A 87 -2.52 11.56 15.62
CA ILE A 87 -2.04 12.92 15.85
C ILE A 87 -2.86 13.87 14.99
N LYS A 88 -3.62 14.75 15.64
CA LYS A 88 -4.60 15.63 14.99
C LYS A 88 -4.01 16.97 14.51
N ALA A 89 -2.85 17.38 15.04
CA ALA A 89 -2.19 18.64 14.67
C ALA A 89 -0.67 18.55 14.85
N HIS A 90 0.06 19.31 14.03
CA HIS A 90 1.52 19.43 14.04
C HIS A 90 2.30 18.10 14.18
N PRO A 91 2.05 17.08 13.35
CA PRO A 91 2.61 15.74 13.56
C PRO A 91 4.13 15.68 13.63
N SER A 92 4.83 16.47 12.81
CA SER A 92 6.29 16.57 12.86
C SER A 92 6.79 17.02 14.24
N LYS A 93 6.17 18.04 14.84
CA LYS A 93 6.53 18.54 16.17
C LYS A 93 6.24 17.49 17.24
N VAL A 94 5.02 16.93 17.25
CA VAL A 94 4.61 15.92 18.24
C VAL A 94 5.51 14.67 18.19
N LEU A 95 5.83 14.18 16.98
CA LEU A 95 6.72 13.04 16.84
C LEU A 95 8.16 13.38 17.22
N LYS A 96 8.62 14.62 16.98
CA LYS A 96 9.97 15.06 17.39
C LYS A 96 10.08 15.22 18.91
N GLU A 97 9.05 15.73 19.57
CA GLU A 97 8.99 15.78 21.04
C GLU A 97 8.99 14.37 21.65
N LYS A 98 8.25 13.43 21.04
CA LYS A 98 8.14 12.06 21.55
C LYS A 98 9.38 11.21 21.27
N PHE A 99 9.93 11.30 20.06
CA PHE A 99 10.97 10.37 19.60
C PHE A 99 12.35 11.03 19.48
N GLY A 100 12.44 12.36 19.44
CA GLY A 100 13.69 13.11 19.52
C GLY A 100 14.78 12.60 18.58
N ALA A 101 15.88 12.15 19.17
CA ALA A 101 17.05 11.66 18.45
C ALA A 101 16.89 10.24 17.85
N LEU A 102 15.78 9.54 18.11
CA LEU A 102 15.54 8.20 17.57
C LEU A 102 15.43 8.18 16.05
N PHE A 103 15.01 9.31 15.44
CA PHE A 103 14.88 9.45 14.00
C PHE A 103 15.62 10.68 13.47
N SER A 104 15.95 10.68 12.18
CA SER A 104 16.70 11.77 11.56
C SER A 104 15.86 13.03 11.38
N GLU A 105 16.52 14.20 11.29
CA GLU A 105 15.85 15.45 10.91
C GLU A 105 15.16 15.36 9.55
N SER A 106 15.69 14.56 8.62
CA SER A 106 15.07 14.32 7.31
C SER A 106 13.68 13.66 7.46
N PHE A 107 13.56 12.67 8.35
CA PHE A 107 12.28 12.06 8.68
C PHE A 107 11.28 13.11 9.17
N TYR A 108 11.64 13.93 10.16
CA TYR A 108 10.74 14.96 10.69
C TYR A 108 10.37 16.03 9.66
N LYS A 109 11.30 16.40 8.77
CA LYS A 109 11.06 17.33 7.67
C LYS A 109 10.06 16.75 6.65
N SER A 110 10.16 15.46 6.34
CA SER A 110 9.31 14.80 5.33
C SER A 110 7.80 14.86 5.66
N ILE A 111 7.47 14.92 6.95
CA ILE A 111 6.08 14.96 7.45
C ILE A 111 5.68 16.35 7.98
N LYS A 112 6.52 17.38 7.81
CA LYS A 112 6.27 18.73 8.32
C LYS A 112 4.98 19.35 7.78
N LYS A 113 4.61 19.02 6.55
CA LYS A 113 3.42 19.55 5.87
C LYS A 113 2.14 18.77 6.18
N TRP A 114 2.21 17.67 6.91
CA TRP A 114 1.04 16.83 7.18
C TRP A 114 0.20 17.50 8.27
N LYS A 115 -1.12 17.57 8.05
CA LYS A 115 -2.04 18.19 9.02
C LYS A 115 -2.37 17.23 10.17
N SER A 116 -2.59 15.97 9.82
CA SER A 116 -2.89 14.88 10.73
C SER A 116 -2.23 13.59 10.24
N LEU A 117 -2.03 12.63 11.13
CA LEU A 117 -1.60 11.27 10.78
C LEU A 117 -1.99 10.28 11.86
N ARG A 118 -1.89 8.99 11.53
CA ARG A 118 -1.87 7.90 12.50
C ARG A 118 -0.51 7.22 12.44
N TYR A 119 0.02 6.81 13.59
CA TYR A 119 1.25 6.03 13.65
C TYR A 119 1.12 4.78 14.51
N ILE A 120 1.93 3.79 14.16
CA ILE A 120 2.14 2.56 14.92
C ILE A 120 3.65 2.35 15.05
N LEU A 121 4.10 1.91 16.23
CA LEU A 121 5.43 1.34 16.40
C LEU A 121 5.31 -0.16 16.24
N TYR A 122 6.03 -0.72 15.28
CA TYR A 122 5.99 -2.15 15.02
C TYR A 122 7.31 -2.63 14.41
N GLN A 123 7.86 -3.72 14.93
CA GLN A 123 9.14 -4.31 14.50
C GLN A 123 10.28 -3.29 14.39
N ASN A 124 10.49 -2.51 15.45
CA ASN A 124 11.50 -1.46 15.58
C ASN A 124 11.43 -0.39 14.49
N ALA A 125 10.24 -0.17 13.93
CA ALA A 125 9.98 0.86 12.96
C ALA A 125 8.75 1.69 13.33
N ILE A 126 8.77 2.95 12.90
CA ILE A 126 7.58 3.80 12.88
C ILE A 126 6.88 3.67 11.52
N TRP A 127 5.61 3.34 11.59
CA TRP A 127 4.72 3.18 10.45
C TRP A 127 3.71 4.32 10.46
N LEU A 128 3.62 5.05 9.36
CA LEU A 128 2.74 6.22 9.25
C LEU A 128 1.63 5.97 8.24
N GLN A 129 0.43 6.37 8.61
CA GLN A 129 -0.72 6.49 7.74
C GLN A 129 -1.09 7.98 7.65
N ASP A 130 -1.08 8.53 6.44
CA ASP A 130 -1.34 9.94 6.19
C ASP A 130 -2.82 10.28 6.44
N GLY A 131 -3.07 11.20 7.37
CA GLY A 131 -4.42 11.60 7.76
C GLY A 131 -5.09 12.58 6.80
N ARG A 132 -4.41 13.00 5.71
CA ARG A 132 -5.02 13.79 4.62
C ARG A 132 -6.03 12.99 3.80
N TYR A 133 -5.90 11.67 3.79
CA TYR A 133 -6.75 10.78 3.02
C TYR A 133 -7.70 10.05 3.97
N THR A 134 -8.87 9.65 3.49
CA THR A 134 -9.92 9.01 4.31
C THR A 134 -9.96 7.49 4.16
N ALA A 135 -9.69 6.97 2.96
CA ALA A 135 -9.67 5.54 2.67
C ALA A 135 -8.92 5.27 1.35
N TRP A 136 -8.44 4.04 1.17
CA TRP A 136 -8.09 3.57 -0.16
C TRP A 136 -9.38 3.24 -0.90
N PRO A 137 -9.56 3.61 -2.18
CA PRO A 137 -10.76 3.20 -2.89
C PRO A 137 -10.83 1.67 -2.96
N CYS A 138 -11.87 1.09 -2.34
CA CYS A 138 -12.28 -0.28 -2.62
C CYS A 138 -12.80 -0.34 -4.06
N ALA A 139 -12.37 -1.34 -4.82
CA ALA A 139 -13.04 -1.62 -6.07
C ALA A 139 -14.51 -1.94 -5.81
N LYS A 140 -15.41 -1.40 -6.63
CA LYS A 140 -16.85 -1.69 -6.48
C LYS A 140 -17.18 -3.15 -6.77
N TYR A 141 -16.42 -3.76 -7.68
CA TYR A 141 -16.54 -5.15 -8.06
C TYR A 141 -15.18 -5.71 -8.47
N CYS A 142 -15.09 -7.03 -8.59
CA CYS A 142 -13.94 -7.71 -9.17
C CYS A 142 -14.42 -8.49 -10.40
N ALA A 143 -13.97 -8.09 -11.59
CA ALA A 143 -14.32 -8.80 -12.82
C ALA A 143 -13.85 -10.26 -12.75
N GLU A 144 -14.62 -11.18 -13.32
CA GLU A 144 -14.34 -12.63 -13.24
C GLU A 144 -12.96 -12.98 -13.80
N LYS A 145 -12.52 -12.28 -14.85
CA LYS A 145 -11.17 -12.43 -15.41
C LYS A 145 -10.09 -12.02 -14.41
N THR A 146 -10.30 -10.93 -13.69
CA THR A 146 -9.39 -10.43 -12.65
C THR A 146 -9.36 -11.38 -11.46
N LYS A 147 -10.52 -11.86 -11.01
CA LYS A 147 -10.62 -12.87 -9.95
C LYS A 147 -9.81 -14.12 -10.30
N LYS A 148 -10.02 -14.71 -11.49
CA LYS A 148 -9.24 -15.87 -11.96
C LYS A 148 -7.74 -15.60 -12.07
N ALA A 149 -7.36 -14.38 -12.45
CA ALA A 149 -5.94 -13.99 -12.48
C ALA A 149 -5.34 -13.91 -11.07
N LEU A 150 -6.06 -13.34 -10.11
CA LEU A 150 -5.66 -13.28 -8.71
C LEU A 150 -5.53 -14.69 -8.09
N GLU A 151 -6.47 -15.60 -8.35
CA GLU A 151 -6.42 -16.99 -7.88
C GLU A 151 -5.18 -17.74 -8.38
N LYS A 152 -4.71 -17.41 -9.60
CA LYS A 152 -3.50 -18.01 -10.18
C LYS A 152 -2.21 -17.36 -9.73
N LEU A 153 -2.24 -16.07 -9.34
CA LEU A 153 -1.08 -15.38 -8.80
C LEU A 153 -0.59 -16.15 -7.58
N ASN A 154 0.66 -16.59 -7.54
CA ASN A 154 1.23 -17.34 -6.41
C ASN A 154 2.71 -16.97 -6.23
N LEU A 155 3.39 -17.53 -5.22
CA LEU A 155 4.78 -17.19 -4.94
C LEU A 155 5.72 -17.47 -6.13
N SER A 156 5.49 -18.55 -6.89
CA SER A 156 6.28 -18.87 -8.07
C SER A 156 6.08 -17.82 -9.15
N THR A 157 4.82 -17.48 -9.46
CA THR A 157 4.49 -16.44 -10.44
C THR A 157 5.04 -15.08 -10.04
N LEU A 158 4.99 -14.71 -8.75
CA LEU A 158 5.59 -13.47 -8.28
C LEU A 158 7.11 -13.45 -8.46
N LYS A 159 7.80 -14.54 -8.13
CA LYS A 159 9.25 -14.65 -8.35
C LYS A 159 9.60 -14.54 -9.83
N GLU A 160 8.76 -15.06 -10.71
CA GLU A 160 8.90 -14.92 -12.16
C GLU A 160 8.70 -13.47 -12.61
N ILE A 161 7.62 -12.80 -12.16
CA ILE A 161 7.35 -11.39 -12.44
C ILE A 161 8.53 -10.50 -12.04
N PHE A 162 9.10 -10.76 -10.85
CA PHE A 162 10.24 -10.00 -10.34
C PHE A 162 11.60 -10.58 -10.77
N SER A 163 11.64 -11.62 -11.60
CA SER A 163 12.88 -12.38 -11.89
C SER A 163 13.97 -11.50 -12.50
N LEU A 164 13.63 -10.64 -13.47
CA LEU A 164 14.55 -9.69 -14.09
C LEU A 164 15.12 -8.72 -13.04
N ALA A 165 14.24 -8.15 -12.22
CA ALA A 165 14.60 -7.19 -11.20
C ALA A 165 15.48 -7.82 -10.10
N ILE A 166 15.19 -9.08 -9.71
CA ILE A 166 15.98 -9.88 -8.77
C ILE A 166 17.35 -10.20 -9.36
N ALA A 167 17.40 -10.66 -10.62
CA ALA A 167 18.63 -11.08 -11.29
C ALA A 167 19.62 -9.92 -11.50
N GLN A 168 19.10 -8.73 -11.80
CA GLN A 168 19.92 -7.54 -12.00
C GLN A 168 20.36 -6.87 -10.69
N LYS A 169 19.95 -7.41 -9.52
CA LYS A 169 20.14 -6.81 -8.18
C LYS A 169 19.65 -5.36 -8.06
N GLU A 170 18.83 -4.90 -8.99
CA GLU A 170 18.31 -3.53 -9.02
C GLU A 170 17.27 -3.29 -7.92
N VAL A 171 16.78 -4.34 -7.26
CA VAL A 171 15.75 -4.26 -6.22
C VAL A 171 16.05 -5.13 -5.01
N GLY A 172 16.98 -4.67 -4.16
CA GLY A 172 17.25 -5.29 -2.85
C GLY A 172 16.05 -5.33 -1.88
N PHE A 173 14.92 -4.70 -2.23
CA PHE A 173 13.69 -4.73 -1.44
C PHE A 173 12.83 -5.98 -1.69
N VAL A 174 13.01 -6.70 -2.81
CA VAL A 174 12.20 -7.87 -3.16
C VAL A 174 12.65 -9.07 -2.33
N THR A 175 12.01 -9.23 -1.17
CA THR A 175 12.24 -10.31 -0.21
C THR A 175 11.06 -11.27 -0.18
N ASN A 176 11.23 -12.48 0.36
CA ASN A 176 10.09 -13.39 0.57
C ASN A 176 9.00 -12.74 1.45
N ALA A 177 9.38 -11.93 2.43
CA ALA A 177 8.41 -11.19 3.26
C ALA A 177 7.59 -10.20 2.43
N TYR A 178 8.24 -9.48 1.51
CA TYR A 178 7.58 -8.57 0.57
C TYR A 178 6.62 -9.30 -0.37
N LEU A 179 7.04 -10.42 -0.96
CA LEU A 179 6.19 -11.23 -1.84
C LEU A 179 4.99 -11.81 -1.08
N ASN A 180 5.21 -12.32 0.14
CA ASN A 180 4.13 -12.81 1.00
C ASN A 180 3.14 -11.70 1.39
N ALA A 181 3.60 -10.44 1.53
CA ALA A 181 2.71 -9.31 1.75
C ALA A 181 1.82 -9.00 0.53
N ILE A 182 2.30 -9.20 -0.71
CA ILE A 182 1.46 -9.13 -1.93
C ILE A 182 0.39 -10.22 -1.89
N LEU A 183 0.81 -11.46 -1.61
CA LEU A 183 -0.07 -12.62 -1.52
C LEU A 183 -1.18 -12.43 -0.47
N ALA A 184 -0.83 -11.95 0.73
CA ALA A 184 -1.80 -11.66 1.78
C ALA A 184 -2.84 -10.60 1.39
N ARG A 185 -2.46 -9.60 0.57
CA ARG A 185 -3.39 -8.58 0.08
C ARG A 185 -4.28 -9.11 -1.03
N ARG A 186 -3.74 -9.91 -1.95
CA ARG A 186 -4.55 -10.68 -2.90
C ARG A 186 -5.59 -11.54 -2.18
N ASP A 187 -5.21 -12.22 -1.11
CA ASP A 187 -6.14 -13.08 -0.35
C ASP A 187 -7.26 -12.28 0.32
N GLN A 188 -6.97 -11.06 0.80
CA GLN A 188 -8.01 -10.15 1.30
C GLN A 188 -9.01 -9.75 0.21
N VAL A 189 -8.54 -9.45 -1.01
CA VAL A 189 -9.41 -9.13 -2.15
C VAL A 189 -10.30 -10.32 -2.50
N LEU A 190 -9.71 -11.51 -2.65
CA LEU A 190 -10.46 -12.73 -2.96
C LEU A 190 -11.49 -13.05 -1.88
N ALA A 191 -11.11 -12.97 -0.61
CA ALA A 191 -12.03 -13.20 0.51
C ALA A 191 -13.18 -12.18 0.57
N TYR A 192 -12.92 -10.91 0.22
CA TYR A 192 -13.95 -9.88 0.17
C TYR A 192 -15.03 -10.20 -0.87
N TYR A 193 -14.65 -10.62 -2.08
CA TYR A 193 -15.60 -10.93 -3.16
C TYR A 193 -16.10 -12.39 -3.16
N ALA A 194 -15.49 -13.29 -2.38
CA ALA A 194 -16.00 -14.65 -2.21
C ALA A 194 -17.27 -14.71 -1.36
N LYS A 195 -17.48 -13.74 -0.47
CA LYS A 195 -18.61 -13.74 0.49
C LYS A 195 -19.97 -13.44 -0.14
N GLY A 196 -20.04 -13.16 -1.44
CA GLY A 196 -21.24 -12.65 -2.09
C GLY A 196 -21.53 -11.24 -1.57
N ILE A 197 -21.62 -10.25 -2.44
CA ILE A 197 -22.16 -8.96 -2.02
C ILE A 197 -23.64 -9.23 -1.72
N ILE A 198 -24.02 -9.28 -0.44
CA ILE A 198 -25.39 -8.96 -0.05
C ILE A 198 -25.49 -7.47 -0.33
N GLU A 199 -26.10 -7.14 -1.46
CA GLU A 199 -26.45 -5.76 -1.79
C GLU A 199 -27.35 -5.23 -0.66
N TYR A 200 -26.91 -4.15 -0.01
CA TYR A 200 -27.77 -3.31 0.83
C TYR A 200 -28.34 -2.18 -0.01
#